data_AF-A0A2N5YZN2-F1
#
_entry.id   AF-A0A2N5YZN2-F1
#
_cell.length_a   1.000
_cell.length_b   1.000
_cell.length_c   1.000
_cell.angle_alpha   90.00
_cell.angle_beta   90.00
_cell.angle_gamma   90.00
#
_symmetry.space_group_name_H-M   'P 1'
#
loop_
_entity.id
_entity.type
_entity.pdbx_description
1 polymer ?
#
loop_
_entity_poly.entity_id
_entity_poly.type
_entity_poly.pdbx_seq_one_letter_code
_entity_poly.pdbx_strand_id
1 'polypeptide(L)'
;MKKIAFLGLIAFLAIGTYSCSSTEAETETKEKEVITKKIMYDVPIVNSDIVTEEDYEQDWFWNNMPESDLDRLLTKLYDNVISGETQAYLYDVTGDYEEFEKIPKEDFVEYFEEEWFIYETIQETDEAGNLIDISFKLPLEKKQIKELRFLEEWYYEGDEFCKRVVAVAPVFVTDVSQNMNILYWVDIKDVN
;
A
#
# COMPACT_ATOMS: atom_id res chain seq x y z
N MET A 1 -31.49 -11.02 -56.77
CA MET A 1 -30.60 -9.88 -56.53
C MET A 1 -30.12 -9.90 -55.09
N LYS A 2 -28.85 -9.56 -54.89
CA LYS A 2 -27.99 -9.97 -53.78
C LYS A 2 -28.39 -9.38 -52.42
N LYS A 3 -28.35 -10.24 -51.40
CA LYS A 3 -28.28 -9.91 -49.95
C LYS A 3 -26.93 -9.27 -49.65
N ILE A 4 -26.89 -8.20 -48.84
CA ILE A 4 -25.74 -7.88 -47.97
C ILE A 4 -26.30 -7.25 -46.69
N ALA A 5 -26.34 -8.07 -45.64
CA ALA A 5 -26.44 -7.63 -44.26
C ALA A 5 -25.05 -7.15 -43.83
N PHE A 6 -24.94 -5.94 -43.31
CA PHE A 6 -23.69 -5.41 -42.77
C PHE A 6 -23.63 -5.78 -41.27
N LEU A 7 -23.09 -6.96 -41.00
CA LEU A 7 -22.63 -7.38 -39.68
C LEU A 7 -21.36 -6.58 -39.38
N GLY A 8 -21.51 -5.47 -38.64
CA GLY A 8 -20.39 -4.75 -38.03
C GLY A 8 -19.90 -5.53 -36.82
N LEU A 9 -18.84 -6.30 -37.03
CA LEU A 9 -18.06 -6.99 -36.01
C LEU A 9 -17.40 -5.96 -35.10
N ILE A 10 -18.02 -5.68 -33.94
CA ILE A 10 -17.35 -4.96 -32.86
C ILE A 10 -16.72 -6.01 -31.95
N ALA A 11 -15.50 -6.43 -32.30
CA ALA A 11 -14.59 -7.07 -31.39
C ALA A 11 -13.86 -5.97 -30.62
N PHE A 12 -14.44 -5.49 -29.52
CA PHE A 12 -13.69 -4.70 -28.56
C PHE A 12 -12.85 -5.63 -27.68
N LEU A 13 -11.55 -5.45 -27.82
CA LEU A 13 -10.47 -5.92 -26.97
C LEU A 13 -10.90 -6.02 -25.49
N ALA A 14 -11.05 -7.24 -24.99
CA ALA A 14 -10.84 -7.54 -23.59
C ALA A 14 -9.34 -7.76 -23.39
N ILE A 15 -8.59 -6.67 -23.21
CA ILE A 15 -7.20 -6.73 -22.72
C ILE A 15 -7.20 -6.07 -21.35
N GLY A 16 -7.00 -6.91 -20.33
CA GLY A 16 -6.47 -6.50 -19.03
C GLY A 16 -7.47 -6.42 -17.88
N THR A 17 -7.94 -7.57 -17.36
CA THR A 17 -8.35 -7.71 -15.94
C THR A 17 -8.41 -9.16 -15.41
N TYR A 18 -7.70 -10.14 -16.02
CA TYR A 18 -7.60 -11.49 -15.43
C TYR A 18 -6.17 -12.01 -15.49
N SER A 19 -5.35 -11.61 -14.51
CA SER A 19 -4.19 -12.41 -14.10
C SER A 19 -4.74 -13.47 -13.15
N CYS A 20 -4.74 -14.72 -13.61
CA CYS A 20 -5.51 -15.88 -13.16
C CYS A 20 -7.02 -15.83 -13.48
N SER A 21 -7.38 -16.25 -14.70
CA SER A 21 -8.75 -16.66 -14.99
C SER A 21 -9.04 -18.01 -14.30
N SER A 22 -9.93 -18.02 -13.32
CA SER A 22 -10.67 -19.22 -12.94
C SER A 22 -11.67 -19.53 -14.07
N THR A 23 -11.19 -20.12 -15.15
CA THR A 23 -12.05 -20.70 -16.17
C THR A 23 -12.23 -22.17 -15.79
N GLU A 24 -13.43 -22.51 -15.31
CA GLU A 24 -13.88 -23.88 -15.11
C GLU A 24 -13.77 -24.67 -16.42
N ALA A 25 -12.65 -25.36 -16.61
CA ALA A 25 -12.47 -26.38 -17.63
C ALA A 25 -11.35 -27.33 -17.18
N GLU A 26 -11.72 -28.40 -16.48
CA GLU A 26 -10.92 -29.62 -16.27
C GLU A 26 -9.40 -29.40 -16.13
N THR A 27 -8.97 -28.65 -15.14
CA THR A 27 -7.55 -28.55 -14.81
C THR A 27 -7.26 -29.41 -13.60
N GLU A 28 -6.43 -30.44 -13.78
CA GLU A 28 -5.53 -30.91 -12.72
C GLU A 28 -5.09 -29.67 -11.94
N THR A 29 -5.44 -29.59 -10.65
CA THR A 29 -4.94 -28.54 -9.78
C THR A 29 -3.44 -28.65 -9.82
N LYS A 30 -2.80 -27.79 -10.63
CA LYS A 30 -1.35 -27.72 -10.74
C LYS A 30 -0.83 -27.52 -9.32
N GLU A 31 0.16 -28.32 -8.93
CA GLU A 31 0.70 -28.26 -7.58
C GLU A 31 1.29 -26.86 -7.34
N LYS A 32 0.85 -26.21 -6.25
CA LYS A 32 1.36 -24.92 -5.84
C LYS A 32 2.64 -25.11 -5.05
N GLU A 33 3.77 -24.72 -5.63
CA GLU A 33 5.07 -24.73 -4.98
C GLU A 33 5.39 -23.33 -4.45
N VAL A 34 5.29 -23.13 -3.13
CA VAL A 34 5.61 -21.84 -2.52
C VAL A 34 7.12 -21.66 -2.45
N ILE A 35 7.62 -20.60 -3.08
CA ILE A 35 9.05 -20.23 -3.07
C ILE A 35 9.33 -19.41 -1.81
N THR A 36 8.50 -18.40 -1.53
CA THR A 36 8.65 -17.51 -0.38
C THR A 36 7.33 -16.80 -0.08
N LYS A 37 7.10 -16.49 1.20
CA LYS A 37 5.95 -15.70 1.69
C LYS A 37 6.35 -14.31 2.21
N LYS A 38 7.65 -13.99 2.22
CA LYS A 38 8.22 -12.88 2.97
C LYS A 38 9.00 -11.94 2.06
N ILE A 39 8.42 -11.58 0.93
CA ILE A 39 8.98 -10.53 0.09
C ILE A 39 8.34 -9.22 0.51
N MET A 40 9.16 -8.28 0.97
CA MET A 40 8.75 -6.95 1.33
C MET A 40 9.52 -5.92 0.52
N TYR A 41 8.80 -4.95 -0.03
CA TYR A 41 9.39 -3.81 -0.70
C TYR A 41 8.44 -2.61 -0.60
N ASP A 42 9.05 -1.43 -0.62
CA ASP A 42 8.34 -0.17 -0.56
C ASP A 42 8.24 0.43 -1.96
N VAL A 43 7.07 0.97 -2.29
CA VAL A 43 6.79 1.60 -3.58
C VAL A 43 6.38 3.05 -3.32
N PRO A 44 7.10 4.04 -3.89
CA PRO A 44 6.69 5.44 -3.83
C PRO A 44 5.34 5.67 -4.53
N ILE A 45 4.42 6.31 -3.82
CA ILE A 45 3.08 6.67 -4.34
C ILE A 45 2.89 8.18 -4.51
N VAL A 46 3.86 8.98 -4.06
CA VAL A 46 3.85 10.43 -4.25
C VAL A 46 4.89 10.80 -5.31
N ASN A 47 4.47 11.58 -6.30
CA ASN A 47 5.39 12.24 -7.22
C ASN A 47 5.65 13.68 -6.72
N SER A 48 6.91 14.14 -6.82
CA SER A 48 7.28 15.53 -6.54
C SER A 48 6.72 16.51 -7.58
N ASP A 49 6.50 16.03 -8.81
CA ASP A 49 5.82 16.78 -9.85
C ASP A 49 4.32 16.51 -9.72
N ILE A 50 3.53 17.53 -9.40
CA ILE A 50 2.08 17.40 -9.26
C ILE A 50 1.51 16.96 -10.62
N VAL A 51 0.87 15.78 -10.63
CA VAL A 51 0.35 15.14 -11.83
C VAL A 51 -1.14 15.49 -11.96
N THR A 52 -1.50 16.28 -12.97
CA THR A 52 -2.90 16.33 -13.42
C THR A 52 -3.27 15.06 -14.17
N GLU A 53 -4.56 14.75 -14.32
CA GLU A 53 -5.00 13.60 -15.13
C GLU A 53 -4.37 13.62 -16.54
N GLU A 54 -4.19 14.81 -17.12
CA GLU A 54 -3.56 15.00 -18.42
C GLU A 54 -2.06 14.63 -18.41
N ASP A 55 -1.33 14.97 -17.35
CA ASP A 55 0.09 14.60 -17.19
C ASP A 55 0.26 13.09 -16.97
N TYR A 56 -0.70 12.45 -16.28
CA TYR A 56 -0.75 10.99 -16.10
C TYR A 56 -0.91 10.27 -17.44
N GLU A 57 -1.86 10.73 -18.26
CA GLU A 57 -2.10 10.15 -19.59
C GLU A 57 -0.89 10.32 -20.54
N GLN A 58 -0.09 11.36 -20.34
CA GLN A 58 1.09 11.64 -21.16
C GLN A 58 2.32 10.80 -20.76
N ASP A 59 2.54 10.57 -19.47
CA ASP A 59 3.71 9.81 -18.99
C ASP A 59 3.45 9.04 -17.69
N TRP A 60 2.58 8.03 -17.78
CA TRP A 60 2.19 7.15 -16.68
C TRP A 60 3.36 6.43 -15.99
N PHE A 61 4.54 6.36 -16.62
CA PHE A 61 5.70 5.66 -16.07
C PHE A 61 6.41 6.48 -14.99
N TRP A 62 6.46 7.81 -15.15
CA TRP A 62 7.03 8.71 -14.15
C TRP A 62 5.94 9.30 -13.24
N ASN A 63 4.70 9.36 -13.73
CA ASN A 63 3.56 9.89 -13.03
C ASN A 63 2.68 8.74 -12.51
N ASN A 64 2.96 8.24 -11.31
CA ASN A 64 2.35 7.00 -10.83
C ASN A 64 0.84 7.11 -10.52
N MET A 65 0.33 8.29 -10.15
CA MET A 65 -1.07 8.47 -9.75
C MET A 65 -1.51 9.95 -9.85
N PRO A 66 -2.70 10.25 -10.40
CA PRO A 66 -3.30 11.59 -10.32
C PRO A 66 -3.59 12.03 -8.88
N GLU A 67 -3.54 13.33 -8.60
CA GLU A 67 -3.72 13.89 -7.25
C GLU A 67 -5.03 13.46 -6.57
N SER A 68 -6.15 13.43 -7.32
CA SER A 68 -7.45 13.02 -6.77
C SER A 68 -7.50 11.55 -6.36
N ASP A 69 -6.80 10.70 -7.10
CA ASP A 69 -6.72 9.27 -6.82
C ASP A 69 -5.78 8.99 -5.65
N LEU A 70 -4.70 9.77 -5.54
CA LEU A 70 -3.82 9.78 -4.38
C LEU A 70 -4.57 10.18 -3.12
N ASP A 71 -5.32 11.28 -3.11
CA ASP A 71 -6.09 11.68 -1.91
C ASP A 71 -7.14 10.62 -1.51
N ARG A 72 -7.78 9.99 -2.49
CA ARG A 72 -8.72 8.88 -2.24
C ARG A 72 -8.01 7.68 -1.60
N LEU A 73 -6.81 7.33 -2.08
CA LEU A 73 -5.99 6.28 -1.50
C LEU A 73 -5.56 6.64 -0.07
N LEU A 74 -5.03 7.84 0.14
CA LEU A 74 -4.58 8.31 1.44
C LEU A 74 -5.72 8.35 2.47
N THR A 75 -6.92 8.75 2.06
CA THR A 75 -8.12 8.73 2.89
C THR A 75 -8.45 7.30 3.34
N LYS A 76 -8.36 6.32 2.44
CA LYS A 76 -8.59 4.90 2.79
C LYS A 76 -7.55 4.33 3.74
N LEU A 77 -6.29 4.75 3.58
CA LEU A 77 -5.16 4.25 4.36
C LEU A 77 -5.06 4.92 5.73
N TYR A 78 -5.52 6.17 5.88
CA TYR A 78 -5.34 6.95 7.09
C TYR A 78 -6.69 7.27 7.75
N ASP A 79 -7.51 8.12 7.13
CA ASP A 79 -8.75 8.63 7.73
C ASP A 79 -9.74 7.49 8.03
N ASN A 80 -9.89 6.55 7.10
CA ASN A 80 -10.76 5.39 7.26
C ASN A 80 -10.23 4.38 8.28
N VAL A 81 -8.92 4.31 8.48
CA VAL A 81 -8.35 3.44 9.51
C VAL A 81 -8.61 4.03 10.90
N ILE A 82 -8.36 5.33 11.08
CA ILE A 82 -8.68 6.05 12.33
C ILE A 82 -10.15 5.93 12.69
N SER A 83 -11.05 6.08 11.70
CA SER A 83 -12.48 5.96 11.92
C SER A 83 -12.96 4.52 12.13
N GLY A 84 -12.10 3.52 11.91
CA GLY A 84 -12.43 2.10 11.95
C GLY A 84 -13.30 1.63 10.79
N GLU A 85 -13.42 2.41 9.71
CA GLU A 85 -14.04 1.98 8.45
C GLU A 85 -13.18 0.94 7.74
N THR A 86 -11.85 1.13 7.74
CA THR A 86 -10.85 0.17 7.25
C THR A 86 -10.26 -0.59 8.44
N GLN A 87 -10.29 -1.92 8.41
CA GLN A 87 -9.62 -2.74 9.43
C GLN A 87 -8.10 -2.66 9.27
N ALA A 88 -7.40 -2.34 10.35
CA ALA A 88 -5.95 -2.41 10.41
C ALA A 88 -5.47 -3.48 11.39
N TYR A 89 -4.22 -3.89 11.22
CA TYR A 89 -3.59 -4.98 11.95
C TYR A 89 -2.24 -4.50 12.46
N LEU A 90 -1.82 -4.96 13.64
CA LEU A 90 -0.53 -4.58 14.21
C LEU A 90 0.61 -4.96 13.26
N TYR A 91 1.57 -4.05 13.12
CA TYR A 91 2.78 -4.33 12.37
C TYR A 91 3.75 -5.13 13.25
N ASP A 92 3.88 -6.43 12.99
CA ASP A 92 4.85 -7.26 13.67
C ASP A 92 6.26 -7.12 13.06
N VAL A 93 7.19 -6.56 13.86
CA VAL A 93 8.62 -6.47 13.52
C VAL A 93 9.38 -7.76 13.75
N THR A 94 8.81 -8.73 14.47
CA THR A 94 9.46 -10.01 14.75
C THR A 94 9.50 -10.93 13.53
N GLY A 95 8.70 -10.61 12.52
CA GLY A 95 8.70 -11.26 11.21
C GLY A 95 7.81 -12.49 11.14
N ASP A 96 6.87 -12.64 12.07
CA ASP A 96 5.77 -13.58 11.91
C ASP A 96 4.68 -12.93 11.05
N TYR A 97 4.53 -13.43 9.83
CA TYR A 97 3.56 -12.93 8.86
C TYR A 97 2.60 -14.04 8.44
N GLU A 98 2.49 -15.09 9.25
CA GLU A 98 1.47 -16.13 9.08
C GLU A 98 0.17 -15.75 9.80
N GLU A 99 0.25 -14.89 10.82
CA GLU A 99 -0.90 -14.37 11.57
C GLU A 99 -0.84 -12.84 11.64
N PHE A 100 -2.00 -12.18 11.52
CA PHE A 100 -2.12 -10.74 11.63
C PHE A 100 -3.04 -10.40 12.80
N GLU A 101 -2.49 -9.75 13.83
CA GLU A 101 -3.27 -9.32 14.98
C GLU A 101 -4.11 -8.10 14.63
N LYS A 102 -5.43 -8.24 14.73
CA LYS A 102 -6.37 -7.14 14.46
C LYS A 102 -6.27 -6.09 15.56
N ILE A 103 -6.20 -4.82 15.16
CA ILE A 103 -6.39 -3.71 16.08
C ILE A 103 -7.91 -3.56 16.31
N PRO A 104 -8.39 -3.64 17.56
CA PRO A 104 -9.80 -3.42 17.87
C PRO A 104 -10.23 -1.99 17.51
N LYS A 105 -11.49 -1.81 17.10
CA LYS A 105 -11.97 -0.51 16.59
C LYS A 105 -11.95 0.57 17.66
N GLU A 106 -12.27 0.17 18.88
CA GLU A 106 -12.26 0.98 20.08
C GLU A 106 -10.89 1.55 20.42
N ASP A 107 -9.81 0.87 20.01
CA ASP A 107 -8.44 1.23 20.36
C ASP A 107 -7.78 2.13 19.31
N PHE A 108 -8.40 2.33 18.13
CA PHE A 108 -7.76 3.10 17.04
C PHE A 108 -7.37 4.52 17.45
N VAL A 109 -8.26 5.25 18.14
CA VAL A 109 -7.94 6.62 18.56
C VAL A 109 -6.76 6.64 19.52
N GLU A 110 -6.73 5.72 20.49
CA GLU A 110 -5.62 5.58 21.43
C GLU A 110 -4.32 5.24 20.71
N TYR A 111 -4.31 4.26 19.80
CA TYR A 111 -3.11 3.94 19.01
C TYR A 111 -2.61 5.13 18.19
N PHE A 112 -3.50 5.86 17.51
CA PHE A 112 -3.10 7.00 16.68
C PHE A 112 -2.60 8.22 17.49
N GLU A 113 -3.19 8.50 18.64
CA GLU A 113 -2.81 9.66 19.47
C GLU A 113 -1.63 9.35 20.42
N GLU A 114 -1.61 8.14 20.97
CA GLU A 114 -0.68 7.76 22.04
C GLU A 114 0.54 7.02 21.54
N GLU A 115 0.41 6.12 20.55
CA GLU A 115 1.46 5.19 20.11
C GLU A 115 2.07 5.55 18.74
N TRP A 116 1.30 6.17 17.83
CA TRP A 116 1.71 6.40 16.44
C TRP A 116 2.12 7.85 16.19
N PHE A 117 3.33 8.14 16.62
CA PHE A 117 3.94 9.45 16.53
C PHE A 117 5.41 9.31 16.17
N ILE A 118 5.99 10.42 15.73
CA ILE A 118 7.42 10.52 15.47
C ILE A 118 8.04 11.50 16.47
N TYR A 119 9.33 11.33 16.72
CA TYR A 119 10.11 12.35 17.40
C TYR A 119 10.88 13.17 16.38
N GLU A 120 10.69 14.48 16.41
CA GLU A 120 11.55 15.43 15.74
C GLU A 120 12.53 16.02 16.77
N THR A 121 13.82 15.88 16.50
CA THR A 121 14.89 16.45 17.34
C THR A 121 15.51 17.64 16.65
N ILE A 122 15.46 18.80 17.31
CA ILE A 122 16.16 20.01 16.87
C ILE A 122 17.26 20.38 17.86
N GLN A 123 18.27 21.08 17.38
CA GLN A 123 19.32 21.64 18.23
C GLN A 123 19.00 23.08 18.60
N GLU A 124 18.91 23.35 19.90
CA GLU A 124 18.77 24.70 20.45
C GLU A 124 19.98 25.04 21.31
N THR A 125 20.29 26.32 21.45
CA THR A 125 21.34 26.78 22.36
C THR A 125 20.70 27.20 23.68
N ASP A 126 21.12 26.60 24.78
CA ASP A 126 20.64 26.97 26.12
C ASP A 126 21.14 28.37 26.56
N GLU A 127 20.64 28.87 27.69
CA GLU A 127 21.03 30.17 28.24
C GLU A 127 22.53 30.29 28.58
N ALA A 128 23.24 29.16 28.72
CA ALA A 128 24.67 29.08 28.99
C ALA A 128 25.53 28.94 27.72
N GLY A 129 24.92 28.89 26.53
CA GLY A 129 25.60 28.76 25.25
C GLY A 129 25.92 27.32 24.83
N ASN A 130 25.37 26.31 25.51
CA ASN A 130 25.54 24.90 25.13
C ASN A 130 24.47 24.50 24.11
N LEU A 131 24.85 23.68 23.13
CA LEU A 131 23.89 23.02 22.24
C LEU A 131 23.20 21.88 23.00
N ILE A 132 21.88 21.90 23.00
CA ILE A 132 21.02 20.85 23.55
C ILE A 132 20.10 20.33 22.46
N ASP A 133 19.88 19.02 22.45
CA ASP A 133 18.88 18.38 21.59
C ASP A 133 17.52 18.44 22.28
N ILE A 134 16.53 19.01 21.61
CA ILE A 134 15.14 19.05 22.08
C ILE A 134 14.31 18.18 21.15
N SER A 135 13.68 17.15 21.72
CA SER A 135 12.81 16.22 20.99
C SER A 135 11.35 16.54 21.24
N PHE A 136 10.59 16.69 20.16
CA PHE A 136 9.15 16.92 20.19
C PHE A 136 8.40 15.69 19.68
N LYS A 137 7.36 15.29 20.40
CA LYS A 137 6.40 14.28 19.95
C LYS A 137 5.50 14.93 18.91
N LEU A 138 5.53 14.44 17.67
CA LEU A 138 4.66 14.93 16.60
C LEU A 138 3.70 13.82 16.16
N PRO A 139 2.39 14.11 16.10
CA PRO A 139 1.44 13.16 15.55
C PRO A 139 1.75 12.93 14.07
N LEU A 140 1.57 11.69 13.62
CA LEU A 140 1.68 11.40 12.20
C LEU A 140 0.49 11.97 11.45
N GLU A 141 0.72 12.46 10.24
CA GLU A 141 -0.28 13.06 9.38
C GLU A 141 -0.43 12.27 8.08
N LYS A 142 -1.66 12.26 7.54
CA LYS A 142 -2.00 11.66 6.23
C LYS A 142 -1.00 12.02 5.12
N LYS A 143 -0.56 13.29 5.07
CA LYS A 143 0.37 13.80 4.04
C LYS A 143 1.76 13.18 4.10
N GLN A 144 2.13 12.55 5.21
CA GLN A 144 3.43 11.90 5.41
C GLN A 144 3.48 10.48 4.85
N ILE A 145 2.34 9.90 4.43
CA ILE A 145 2.34 8.64 3.70
C ILE A 145 2.88 8.90 2.29
N LYS A 146 4.10 8.46 2.04
CA LYS A 146 4.78 8.67 0.74
C LYS A 146 4.98 7.39 -0.06
N GLU A 147 4.95 6.25 0.63
CA GLU A 147 5.20 4.94 0.04
C GLU A 147 4.21 3.91 0.59
N LEU A 148 4.07 2.79 -0.13
CA LEU A 148 3.36 1.61 0.34
C LEU A 148 4.33 0.44 0.45
N ARG A 149 4.33 -0.23 1.60
CA ARG A 149 4.98 -1.52 1.77
C ARG A 149 4.03 -2.63 1.33
N PHE A 150 4.50 -3.47 0.43
CA PHE A 150 3.79 -4.69 0.05
C PHE A 150 4.44 -5.90 0.72
N LEU A 151 3.63 -6.79 1.28
CA LEU A 151 4.05 -8.14 1.61
C LEU A 151 3.55 -9.08 0.51
N GLU A 152 4.46 -9.78 -0.16
CA GLU A 152 4.13 -10.71 -1.24
C GLU A 152 4.54 -12.16 -0.94
N GLU A 153 3.69 -13.07 -1.42
CA GLU A 153 4.00 -14.48 -1.60
C GLU A 153 4.32 -14.76 -3.07
N TRP A 154 5.44 -15.44 -3.31
CA TRP A 154 5.87 -15.89 -4.63
C TRP A 154 5.81 -17.43 -4.66
N TYR A 155 5.26 -17.97 -5.75
CA TYR A 155 5.04 -19.40 -5.90
C TYR A 155 5.05 -19.80 -7.38
N TYR A 156 5.27 -21.09 -7.66
CA TYR A 156 5.00 -21.67 -8.96
C TYR A 156 3.65 -22.39 -8.95
N GLU A 157 2.94 -22.33 -10.08
CA GLU A 157 1.76 -23.14 -10.36
C GLU A 157 2.02 -23.92 -11.67
N GLY A 158 2.58 -25.12 -11.53
CA GLY A 158 3.25 -25.81 -12.65
C GLY A 158 4.53 -25.06 -13.05
N ASP A 159 4.71 -24.74 -14.33
CA ASP A 159 5.88 -24.02 -14.84
C ASP A 159 5.73 -22.48 -14.81
N GLU A 160 4.62 -21.97 -14.26
CA GLU A 160 4.30 -20.54 -14.25
C GLU A 160 4.68 -19.90 -12.92
N PHE A 161 5.52 -18.86 -12.96
CA PHE A 161 5.84 -18.05 -11.79
C PHE A 161 4.70 -17.07 -11.48
N CYS A 162 4.22 -17.13 -10.25
CA CYS A 162 3.11 -16.35 -9.75
C CYS A 162 3.52 -15.52 -8.53
N LYS A 163 2.86 -14.38 -8.35
CA LYS A 163 2.99 -13.55 -7.16
C LYS A 163 1.62 -13.13 -6.64
N ARG A 164 1.53 -12.96 -5.33
CA ARG A 164 0.30 -12.55 -4.64
C ARG A 164 0.64 -11.58 -3.53
N VAL A 165 0.05 -10.38 -3.59
CA VAL A 165 0.06 -9.44 -2.46
C VAL A 165 -0.79 -10.00 -1.34
N VAL A 166 -0.16 -10.21 -0.18
CA VAL A 166 -0.77 -10.70 1.06
C VAL A 166 -1.25 -9.53 1.91
N ALA A 167 -0.44 -8.47 2.04
CA ALA A 167 -0.73 -7.31 2.88
C ALA A 167 -0.16 -6.02 2.27
N VAL A 168 -0.74 -4.88 2.65
CA VAL A 168 -0.25 -3.54 2.31
C VAL A 168 -0.11 -2.72 3.57
N ALA A 169 0.91 -1.88 3.69
CA ALA A 169 1.04 -0.94 4.79
C ALA A 169 1.45 0.46 4.31
N PRO A 170 0.88 1.53 4.88
CA PRO A 170 1.36 2.88 4.62
C PRO A 170 2.73 3.10 5.29
N VAL A 171 3.65 3.69 4.54
CA VAL A 171 4.97 4.08 5.04
C VAL A 171 4.98 5.58 5.25
N PHE A 172 5.15 5.99 6.50
CA PHE A 172 5.26 7.38 6.88
C PHE A 172 6.71 7.83 6.75
N VAL A 173 6.94 8.79 5.86
CA VAL A 173 8.26 9.36 5.57
C VAL A 173 8.30 10.80 6.08
N THR A 174 9.37 11.13 6.78
CA THR A 174 9.56 12.43 7.44
C THR A 174 10.83 13.11 6.93
N ASP A 175 10.76 14.42 6.73
CA ASP A 175 11.87 15.20 6.16
C ASP A 175 13.08 15.29 7.11
N VAL A 176 12.86 15.12 8.41
CA VAL A 176 13.85 15.36 9.47
C VAL A 176 14.88 14.24 9.53
N SER A 177 14.44 12.99 9.35
CA SER A 177 15.29 11.81 9.60
C SER A 177 15.32 10.81 8.44
N GLN A 178 14.45 10.98 7.44
CA GLN A 178 14.12 9.91 6.48
C GLN A 178 13.76 8.58 7.16
N ASN A 179 13.41 8.60 8.46
CA ASN A 179 13.00 7.40 9.17
C ASN A 179 11.65 6.96 8.61
N MET A 180 11.63 5.76 8.03
CA MET A 180 10.43 5.09 7.58
C MET A 180 9.73 4.47 8.80
N ASN A 181 8.51 4.89 9.06
CA ASN A 181 7.69 4.30 10.12
C ASN A 181 6.55 3.51 9.48
N ILE A 182 6.42 2.26 9.90
CA ILE A 182 5.33 1.37 9.49
C ILE A 182 4.70 0.85 10.76
N LEU A 183 3.41 1.13 10.86
CA LEU A 183 2.71 1.05 12.13
C LEU A 183 1.63 -0.02 12.11
N TYR A 184 1.08 -0.29 10.93
CA TYR A 184 0.01 -1.24 10.74
C TYR A 184 -0.04 -1.76 9.31
N TRP A 185 -0.64 -2.93 9.18
CA TRP A 185 -1.05 -3.48 7.89
C TRP A 185 -2.54 -3.21 7.64
N VAL A 186 -2.90 -3.12 6.37
CA VAL A 186 -4.26 -3.06 5.83
C VAL A 186 -4.39 -4.03 4.64
N ASP A 187 -5.63 -4.23 4.18
CA ASP A 187 -5.93 -5.03 2.99
C ASP A 187 -5.33 -6.45 3.01
N ILE A 188 -5.32 -7.09 4.19
CA ILE A 188 -4.82 -8.47 4.33
C ILE A 188 -5.72 -9.43 3.56
N LYS A 189 -5.14 -10.19 2.63
CA LYS A 189 -5.82 -11.31 1.96
C LYS A 189 -5.68 -12.59 2.78
N ASP A 190 -6.75 -13.38 2.79
CA ASP A 190 -6.84 -14.70 3.44
C ASP A 190 -6.84 -14.71 4.98
N VAL A 191 -7.25 -13.62 5.63
CA VAL A 191 -7.63 -13.69 7.06
C VAL A 191 -8.95 -14.44 7.18
N ASN A 192 -8.86 -15.75 7.41
CA ASN A 192 -9.97 -16.57 7.87
C ASN A 192 -10.14 -16.42 9.38
#